data_AF-A0A357IEB8-F1
#
_entry.id   AF-A0A357IEB8-F1
#
_cell.length_a   1.000
_cell.length_b   1.000
_cell.length_c   1.000
_cell.angle_alpha   90.00
_cell.angle_beta   90.00
_cell.angle_gamma   90.00
#
_symmetry.space_group_name_H-M   'P 1'
#
loop_
_entity.id
_entity.type
_entity.pdbx_description
1 polymer ?
#
loop_
_entity_poly.entity_id
_entity_poly.type
_entity_poly.pdbx_seq_one_letter_code
_entity_poly.pdbx_strand_id
1 'polypeptide(L)' 'ANTISDLAAAEGLSDRFVSRQIRIAYLAPMVVNRLVMKQEIPAVKIADLIDIAAKPWGEQEGAVFESG' A
#
# COMPACT_ATOMS: atom_id res chain seq x y z
N ALA A 1 0.59 -8.08 24.31
CA ALA A 1 0.18 -8.77 23.09
C ALA A 1 0.01 -7.70 22.02
N ASN A 2 0.85 -7.71 20.97
CA ASN A 2 0.89 -6.66 19.93
C ASN A 2 1.03 -7.35 18.56
N THR A 3 0.10 -8.24 18.26
CA THR A 3 0.12 -9.03 17.02
C THR A 3 -0.94 -8.52 16.06
N ILE A 4 -0.71 -8.72 14.76
CA ILE A 4 -1.63 -8.34 13.68
C ILE A 4 -3.05 -8.89 13.94
N SER A 5 -3.15 -10.08 14.54
CA SER A 5 -4.42 -10.73 14.91
C SER A 5 -5.16 -10.01 16.05
N ASP A 6 -4.46 -9.39 17.01
CA ASP A 6 -5.10 -8.60 18.07
C ASP A 6 -5.72 -7.32 17.49
N LEU A 7 -5.02 -6.66 16.56
CA LEU A 7 -5.52 -5.48 15.86
C LEU A 7 -6.70 -5.81 14.93
N ALA A 8 -6.63 -6.94 14.24
CA ALA A 8 -7.70 -7.44 13.39
C ALA A 8 -8.98 -7.71 14.21
N ALA A 9 -8.85 -8.40 15.35
CA ALA A 9 -9.97 -8.70 16.23
C ALA A 9 -10.60 -7.44 16.86
N ALA A 10 -9.79 -6.46 17.26
CA ALA A 10 -10.28 -5.21 17.86
C ALA A 10 -11.10 -4.37 16.87
N GLU A 11 -10.71 -4.34 15.60
CA GLU A 11 -11.35 -3.53 14.56
C GLU A 11 -12.41 -4.31 13.74
N GLY A 12 -12.64 -5.60 14.07
CA GLY A 12 -13.54 -6.46 13.31
C GLY A 12 -13.06 -6.72 11.87
N LEU A 13 -11.77 -6.57 11.62
CA LEU A 13 -11.14 -6.75 10.31
C LEU A 13 -10.50 -8.14 10.24
N SER A 14 -10.35 -8.67 9.03
CA SER A 14 -9.59 -9.92 8.85
C SER A 14 -8.08 -9.66 8.93
N ASP A 15 -7.32 -10.60 9.45
CA ASP A 15 -5.85 -10.57 9.47
C ASP A 15 -5.25 -10.31 8.08
N ARG A 16 -5.91 -10.81 7.02
CA ARG A 16 -5.55 -10.56 5.61
C ARG A 16 -5.71 -9.09 5.22
N PHE A 17 -6.74 -8.42 5.72
CA PHE A 17 -6.97 -6.99 5.50
C PHE A 17 -5.90 -6.14 6.20
N VAL A 18 -5.63 -6.44 7.47
CA VAL A 18 -4.58 -5.74 8.24
C VAL A 18 -3.19 -5.96 7.61
N SER A 19 -2.89 -7.19 7.19
CA SER A 19 -1.62 -7.50 6.50
C SER A 19 -1.48 -6.77 5.16
N ARG A 20 -2.57 -6.62 4.40
CA ARG A 20 -2.58 -5.83 3.15
C ARG A 20 -2.32 -4.36 3.42
N GLN A 21 -2.92 -3.80 4.48
CA GLN A 21 -2.75 -2.39 4.83
C GLN A 21 -1.33 -2.08 5.32
N ILE A 22 -0.75 -2.99 6.10
CA ILE A 22 0.67 -2.90 6.50
C ILE A 22 1.59 -3.00 5.28
N ARG A 23 1.29 -3.87 4.30
CA ARG A 23 2.06 -3.95 3.04
C ARG A 23 2.04 -2.64 2.25
N ILE A 24 0.92 -1.93 2.22
CA ILE A 24 0.82 -0.60 1.59
C ILE A 24 1.69 0.42 2.34
N ALA A 25 1.88 0.29 3.66
CA ALA A 25 2.82 1.13 4.41
C ALA A 25 4.30 0.92 4.02
N TYR A 26 4.63 -0.19 3.33
CA TYR A 26 5.96 -0.43 2.76
C TYR A 26 6.13 0.10 1.32
N LEU A 27 5.14 0.82 0.78
CA LEU A 27 5.30 1.57 -0.46
C LEU A 27 6.45 2.56 -0.35
N ALA A 28 7.14 2.77 -1.47
CA ALA A 28 8.22 3.74 -1.57
C ALA A 28 7.72 5.11 -1.09
N PRO A 29 8.51 5.84 -0.27
CA PRO A 29 8.09 7.12 0.31
C PRO A 29 7.63 8.14 -0.74
N MET A 30 8.23 8.11 -1.94
CA MET A 30 7.83 8.95 -3.07
C MET A 30 6.42 8.65 -3.58
N VAL A 31 6.03 7.37 -3.63
CA VAL A 31 4.68 6.97 -4.01
C VAL A 31 3.66 7.43 -2.97
N VAL A 32 3.93 7.19 -1.68
CA VAL A 32 3.05 7.63 -0.59
C VAL A 32 2.91 9.15 -0.58
N ASN A 33 4.00 9.88 -0.78
CA ASN A 33 3.98 11.34 -0.85
C ASN A 33 3.13 11.85 -2.02
N ARG A 34 3.27 11.27 -3.22
CA ARG A 34 2.43 11.64 -4.38
C ARG A 34 0.96 11.31 -4.16
N LEU A 35 0.65 10.13 -3.62
CA LEU A 35 -0.74 9.72 -3.34
C LEU A 35 -1.41 10.56 -2.26
N VAL A 36 -0.71 10.85 -1.16
CA VAL A 36 -1.32 11.48 0.03
C VAL A 36 -1.15 12.98 0.03
N MET A 37 0.05 13.49 -0.26
CA MET A 37 0.35 14.92 -0.18
C MET A 37 -0.05 15.65 -1.46
N LYS A 38 0.17 15.03 -2.63
CA LYS A 38 -0.19 15.63 -3.92
C LYS A 38 -1.58 15.21 -4.42
N GLN A 39 -2.21 14.23 -3.77
CA GLN A 39 -3.46 13.61 -4.21
C GLN A 39 -3.40 13.20 -5.70
N GLU A 40 -2.22 12.79 -6.15
CA GLU A 40 -1.98 12.41 -7.54
C GLU A 40 -2.74 11.12 -7.84
N ILE A 41 -3.56 11.14 -8.90
CA ILE A 41 -4.38 9.99 -9.27
C ILE A 41 -3.44 8.90 -9.82
N PRO A 42 -3.38 7.71 -9.19
CA PRO A 42 -2.58 6.62 -9.71
C PRO A 42 -3.15 6.11 -11.03
N ALA A 43 -2.28 5.65 -11.93
CA ALA A 43 -2.68 5.02 -13.18
C ALA A 43 -3.20 3.58 -12.97
N VAL A 44 -3.04 3.04 -11.76
CA VAL A 44 -3.42 1.69 -11.36
C VAL A 44 -4.52 1.70 -10.29
N LYS A 45 -5.19 0.56 -10.09
CA LYS A 45 -6.17 0.43 -9.01
C LYS A 45 -5.46 0.33 -7.66
N ILE A 46 -6.11 0.81 -6.61
CA ILE A 46 -5.61 0.71 -5.21
C ILE A 46 -5.32 -0.76 -4.83
N ALA A 47 -6.10 -1.71 -5.34
CA ALA A 47 -5.86 -3.14 -5.08
C ALA A 47 -4.51 -3.62 -5.63
N ASP A 48 -4.04 -3.07 -6.75
CA ASP A 48 -2.79 -3.46 -7.40
C ASP A 48 -1.56 -2.87 -6.68
N LEU A 49 -1.76 -1.84 -5.84
CA LEU A 49 -0.69 -1.27 -5.00
C LEU A 49 -0.08 -2.30 -4.05
N ILE A 50 -0.83 -3.33 -3.64
CA ILE A 50 -0.33 -4.40 -2.76
C ILE A 50 0.75 -5.22 -3.47
N ASP A 51 0.59 -5.45 -4.77
CA ASP A 51 1.55 -6.19 -5.59
C ASP A 51 2.71 -5.28 -6.00
N ILE A 52 2.46 -4.00 -6.24
CA ILE A 52 3.52 -3.02 -6.51
C ILE A 52 4.40 -2.78 -5.28
N ALA A 53 3.83 -2.80 -4.08
CA ALA A 53 4.58 -2.69 -2.83
C ALA A 53 5.61 -3.83 -2.64
N ALA A 54 5.46 -4.96 -3.34
CA ALA A 54 6.42 -6.06 -3.33
C ALA A 54 7.60 -5.87 -4.32
N LYS A 55 7.55 -4.86 -5.21
CA LYS A 55 8.62 -4.52 -6.15
C LYS A 55 9.72 -3.68 -5.47
N PRO A 56 10.94 -3.64 -6.00
CA PRO A 56 11.97 -2.70 -5.55
C PRO A 56 11.48 -1.25 -5.61
N TRP A 57 11.82 -0.44 -4.61
CA TRP A 57 11.33 0.95 -4.52
C TRP A 57 11.60 1.80 -5.77
N GLY A 58 12.72 1.59 -6.46
CA GLY A 58 13.05 2.30 -7.69
C GLY A 58 12.10 2.03 -8.86
N GLU A 59 11.34 0.93 -8.81
CA GLU A 59 10.37 0.55 -9.86
C GLU A 59 8.93 0.91 -9.49
N GLN A 60 8.67 1.25 -8.21
CA GLN A 60 7.30 1.45 -7.73
C GLN A 60 6.66 2.72 -8.29
N GLU A 61 7.42 3.82 -8.43
CA GLU A 61 6.88 5.09 -8.90
C GLU A 61 6.35 4.97 -10.34
N GLY A 62 7.16 4.39 -11.24
CA GLY A 62 6.74 4.13 -12.62
C GLY A 62 5.57 3.14 -12.68
N ALA A 63 5.59 2.08 -11.86
CA ALA A 63 4.50 1.12 -11.82
C ALA A 63 3.16 1.72 -11.32
N VAL A 64 3.19 2.75 -10.46
CA VAL A 64 1.96 3.40 -9.95
C VAL A 64 1.44 4.50 -10.86
N PHE A 65 2.33 5.30 -11.48
CA PHE A 65 1.94 6.54 -12.16
C PHE A 65 2.20 6.57 -13.67
N GLU A 66 3.07 5.70 -14.20
CA GLU A 66 3.46 5.72 -15.62
C GLU A 66 2.81 4.60 -16.45
N SER A 67 1.96 3.77 -15.84
CA SER A 67 1.26 2.68 -16.52
C SER A 67 0.09 3.22 -17.35
N GLY A 68 0.38 3.85 -18.50
CA GLY A 68 -0.56 4.28 -19.54
C GLY A 68 -0.03 4.01 -20.93
#